data_AF-A0A1U7D5F4-F1
#
_entry.id   AF-A0A1U7D5F4-F1
#
_cell.length_a   1.000
_cell.length_b   1.000
_cell.length_c   1.000
_cell.angle_alpha   90.00
_cell.angle_beta   90.00
_cell.angle_gamma   90.00
#
_symmetry.space_group_name_H-M   'P 1'
#
loop_
_entity.id
_entity.type
_entity.pdbx_description
1 polymer ?
#
loop_
_entity_poly.entity_id
_entity_poly.type
_entity_poly.pdbx_seq_one_letter_code
_entity_poly.pdbx_strand_id
1 'polypeptide(L)'
;MFDVDPEFSNTEEWYEAIPEDSRPTRDQPFYHLLAENEQSFYVAYVSEQNLIADYSGEPVDHPDIPEIFGAFNDGSYELHFQMN
;
A
#
# COMPACT_ATOMS: atom_id res chain seq x y z
N MET A 1 2.44 4.33 -0.56
CA MET A 1 2.06 3.62 0.69
C MET A 1 1.66 4.66 1.73
N PHE A 2 0.58 4.45 2.48
CA PHE A 2 0.09 5.43 3.46
C PHE A 2 -0.07 4.91 4.88
N ASP A 3 -0.12 3.59 5.09
CA ASP A 3 -0.18 2.97 6.41
C ASP A 3 0.58 1.64 6.42
N VAL A 4 0.99 1.19 7.61
CA VAL A 4 1.76 -0.04 7.81
C VAL A 4 1.38 -0.71 9.12
N ASP A 5 1.03 -1.99 9.04
CA ASP A 5 0.93 -2.88 10.19
C ASP A 5 2.26 -3.61 10.39
N PRO A 6 2.76 -3.75 11.63
CA PRO A 6 4.02 -4.47 11.89
C PRO A 6 3.92 -5.98 11.59
N GLU A 7 2.72 -6.54 11.65
CA GLU A 7 2.39 -7.95 11.39
C GLU A 7 1.01 -8.02 10.70
N PHE A 8 0.61 -9.20 10.23
CA PHE A 8 -0.70 -9.41 9.61
C PHE A 8 -1.85 -8.99 10.55
N SER A 9 -2.68 -8.03 10.12
CA SER A 9 -3.78 -7.46 10.91
C SER A 9 -5.14 -7.46 10.19
N ASN A 10 -5.33 -8.36 9.22
CA ASN A 10 -6.61 -8.52 8.51
C ASN A 10 -7.36 -9.77 8.98
N THR A 11 -8.53 -10.08 8.39
CA THR A 11 -9.37 -11.21 8.81
C THR A 11 -8.74 -12.55 8.46
N GLU A 12 -8.98 -13.56 9.30
CA GLU A 12 -8.55 -14.94 9.02
C GLU A 12 -9.16 -15.46 7.71
N GLU A 13 -10.42 -15.12 7.44
CA GLU A 13 -11.13 -15.47 6.20
C GLU A 13 -10.40 -14.96 4.95
N TRP A 14 -9.88 -13.72 4.99
CA TRP A 14 -9.08 -13.16 3.92
C TRP A 14 -7.78 -13.95 3.73
N TYR A 15 -7.10 -14.29 4.82
CA TYR A 15 -5.86 -15.05 4.78
C TYR A 15 -6.07 -16.46 4.22
N GLU A 16 -7.14 -17.14 4.63
CA GLU A 16 -7.51 -18.48 4.16
C GLU A 16 -7.90 -18.48 2.67
N ALA A 17 -8.47 -17.37 2.17
CA ALA A 17 -8.82 -17.20 0.76
C ALA A 17 -7.60 -17.10 -0.17
N ILE A 18 -6.41 -16.79 0.37
CA ILE A 18 -5.16 -16.82 -0.40
C ILE A 18 -4.75 -18.28 -0.63
N PRO A 19 -4.38 -18.67 -1.87
CA PRO A 19 -3.82 -20.00 -2.15
C PRO A 19 -2.64 -20.32 -1.23
N GLU A 20 -2.58 -21.54 -0.70
CA GLU A 20 -1.62 -21.89 0.36
C GLU A 20 -0.16 -21.60 -0.04
N ASP A 21 0.19 -21.87 -1.29
CA ASP A 21 1.53 -21.67 -1.86
C ASP A 21 1.91 -20.19 -2.01
N SER A 22 0.93 -19.29 -1.94
CA SER A 22 1.10 -17.84 -2.08
C SER A 22 0.82 -17.08 -0.78
N ARG A 23 0.54 -17.79 0.33
CA ARG A 23 0.26 -17.15 1.63
C ARG A 23 1.52 -16.45 2.14
N PRO A 24 1.44 -15.15 2.49
CA PRO A 24 2.56 -14.44 3.06
C PRO A 24 2.81 -14.87 4.51
N THR A 25 4.07 -14.81 4.96
CA THR A 25 4.37 -15.00 6.39
C THR A 25 3.71 -13.89 7.21
N ARG A 26 3.15 -14.20 8.38
CA ARG A 26 2.44 -13.21 9.21
C ARG A 26 3.36 -12.29 10.02
N ASP A 27 4.54 -12.80 10.39
CA ASP A 27 5.58 -12.09 11.14
C ASP A 27 6.45 -11.24 10.18
N GLN A 28 5.78 -10.29 9.51
CA GLN A 28 6.41 -9.30 8.63
C GLN A 28 5.47 -8.09 8.50
N PRO A 29 5.97 -6.93 8.05
CA PRO A 29 5.12 -5.78 7.79
C PRO A 29 4.11 -6.00 6.65
N PHE A 30 2.91 -5.45 6.83
CA PHE A 30 1.87 -5.35 5.81
C PHE A 30 1.54 -3.89 5.55
N TYR A 31 1.42 -3.52 4.29
CA TYR A 31 1.25 -2.14 3.85
C TYR A 31 -0.12 -1.92 3.25
N HIS A 32 -0.71 -0.77 3.60
CA HIS A 32 -1.82 -0.20 2.86
C HIS A 32 -1.29 0.78 1.82
N LEU A 33 -1.66 0.54 0.55
CA LEU A 33 -1.26 1.37 -0.56
C LEU A 33 -2.44 1.70 -1.47
N LEU A 34 -2.39 2.90 -2.03
CA LEU A 34 -3.21 3.30 -3.16
C LEU A 34 -2.65 2.59 -4.39
N ALA A 35 -3.47 1.78 -5.06
CA ALA A 35 -3.11 0.98 -6.22
C ALA A 35 -3.98 1.37 -7.42
N GLU A 36 -3.40 1.25 -8.60
CA GLU A 36 -4.11 1.41 -9.86
C GLU A 36 -3.85 0.21 -10.77
N ASN A 37 -4.81 -0.05 -11.63
CA ASN A 37 -4.64 -0.90 -12.79
C ASN A 37 -5.22 -0.18 -14.01
N GLU A 38 -5.16 -0.81 -15.19
CA GLU A 38 -5.62 -0.20 -16.45
C GLU A 38 -7.08 0.31 -16.45
N GLN A 39 -7.90 -0.09 -15.45
CA GLN A 39 -9.34 0.12 -15.45
C GLN A 39 -9.87 0.81 -14.20
N SER A 40 -9.09 0.88 -13.11
CA SER A 40 -9.60 1.29 -11.80
C SER A 40 -8.51 1.67 -10.79
N PHE A 41 -8.96 2.39 -9.75
CA PHE A 41 -8.21 2.76 -8.56
C PHE A 41 -8.78 2.04 -7.33
N TYR A 42 -7.93 1.56 -6.43
CA TYR A 42 -8.34 0.84 -5.23
C TYR A 42 -7.26 0.86 -4.14
N VAL A 43 -7.66 0.59 -2.89
CA VAL A 43 -6.73 0.36 -1.78
C VAL A 43 -6.34 -1.13 -1.75
N ALA A 44 -5.03 -1.40 -1.73
CA ALA A 44 -4.49 -2.75 -1.57
C ALA A 44 -3.86 -2.95 -0.18
N TYR A 45 -4.02 -4.16 0.35
CA TYR A 45 -3.35 -4.66 1.54
C TYR A 45 -2.37 -5.76 1.14
N VAL A 46 -1.06 -5.53 1.33
CA VAL A 46 -0.02 -6.41 0.79
C VAL A 46 1.14 -6.60 1.77
N SER A 47 1.70 -7.79 1.79
CA SER A 47 2.90 -8.12 2.57
C SER A 47 4.17 -7.52 1.96
N GLU A 48 5.16 -7.19 2.79
CA GLU A 48 6.48 -6.71 2.34
C GLU A 48 7.13 -7.61 1.28
N GLN A 49 7.11 -8.92 1.47
CA GLN A 49 7.70 -9.90 0.53
C GLN A 49 7.12 -9.84 -0.90
N ASN A 50 5.94 -9.26 -1.07
CA ASN A 50 5.24 -9.15 -2.36
C ASN A 50 5.42 -7.76 -3.00
N LEU A 51 6.23 -6.89 -2.40
CA LEU A 51 6.53 -5.56 -2.90
C LEU A 51 7.87 -5.54 -3.62
N ILE A 52 7.92 -4.72 -4.67
CA ILE A 52 9.16 -4.33 -5.35
C ILE A 52 9.21 -2.81 -5.27
N ALA A 53 10.34 -2.27 -4.83
CA ALA A 53 10.54 -0.83 -4.78
C ALA A 53 10.48 -0.23 -6.18
N ASP A 54 9.64 0.79 -6.34
CA ASP A 54 9.64 1.61 -7.55
C ASP A 54 10.67 2.74 -7.39
N TYR A 55 11.52 2.88 -8.40
CA TYR A 55 12.56 3.91 -8.49
C TYR A 55 12.35 4.82 -9.70
N SER A 56 11.19 4.72 -10.39
CA SER A 56 10.85 5.54 -11.54
C SER A 56 10.82 7.03 -11.21
N GLY A 57 10.32 7.38 -10.01
CA GLY A 57 10.08 8.77 -9.60
C GLY A 57 8.87 9.40 -10.30
N GLU A 58 8.04 8.60 -10.97
CA GLU A 58 6.82 9.08 -11.62
C GLU A 58 5.67 9.19 -10.59
N PRO A 59 4.77 10.18 -10.75
CA PRO A 59 3.58 10.27 -9.92
C PRO A 59 2.60 9.14 -10.23
N VAL A 60 1.74 8.83 -9.27
CA VAL A 60 0.59 7.93 -9.40
C VAL A 60 -0.68 8.76 -9.58
N ASP A 61 -1.66 8.26 -10.34
CA ASP A 61 -2.86 9.02 -10.72
C ASP A 61 -4.06 8.79 -9.78
N HIS A 62 -3.86 8.11 -8.65
CA HIS A 62 -4.94 7.71 -7.75
C HIS A 62 -5.70 8.93 -7.19
N PRO A 63 -7.05 8.99 -7.32
CA PRO A 63 -7.84 10.18 -6.98
C PRO A 63 -7.79 10.57 -5.50
N ASP A 64 -7.57 9.62 -4.60
CA ASP A 64 -7.47 9.86 -3.15
C ASP A 64 -6.10 10.41 -2.71
N ILE A 65 -5.11 10.52 -3.61
CA ILE A 65 -3.78 11.06 -3.29
C ILE A 65 -3.84 12.44 -2.64
N PRO A 66 -4.61 13.43 -3.15
CA PRO A 66 -4.67 14.76 -2.55
C PRO A 66 -5.31 14.80 -1.15
N GLU A 67 -6.04 13.74 -0.76
CA GLU A 67 -6.64 13.64 0.57
C GLU A 67 -5.65 13.11 1.61
N ILE A 68 -4.75 12.23 1.18
CA ILE A 68 -3.81 11.50 2.07
C ILE A 68 -2.42 12.12 2.04
N PHE A 69 -2.00 12.66 0.91
CA PHE A 69 -0.67 13.18 0.67
C PHE A 69 -0.68 14.66 0.26
N GLY A 70 0.44 15.34 0.53
CA GLY A 70 0.70 16.70 0.10
C GLY A 70 1.17 16.77 -1.36
N ALA A 71 1.88 17.85 -1.68
CA ALA A 71 2.39 18.05 -3.03
C ALA A 71 3.39 16.95 -3.43
N PHE A 72 3.39 16.61 -4.72
CA PHE A 72 4.43 15.77 -5.30
C PHE A 72 5.66 16.62 -5.62
N ASN A 73 6.80 16.28 -5.05
CA ASN A 73 8.06 16.98 -5.25
C ASN A 73 9.24 16.00 -5.26
N ASP A 74 10.18 16.21 -6.19
CA ASP A 74 11.40 15.41 -6.35
C ASP A 74 11.18 13.88 -6.33
N GLY A 75 10.11 13.40 -6.99
CA GLY A 75 9.80 11.97 -7.12
C GLY A 75 9.12 11.35 -5.89
N SER A 76 8.64 12.17 -4.94
CA SER A 76 7.94 11.70 -3.74
C SER A 76 6.79 12.62 -3.34
N TYR A 77 5.79 12.09 -2.66
CA TYR A 77 4.73 12.91 -2.07
C TYR A 77 5.12 13.37 -0.67
N GLU A 78 4.86 14.64 -0.35
CA GLU A 78 5.01 15.14 1.00
C GLU A 78 4.01 14.45 1.95
N LEU A 79 4.49 13.92 3.08
CA LEU A 79 3.62 13.36 4.11
C LEU A 79 2.93 14.52 4.86
N HIS A 80 1.62 14.66 4.65
CA HIS A 80 0.81 15.54 5.48
C HIS A 80 0.49 14.83 6.80
N PHE A 81 1.38 14.93 7.79
CA PHE A 81 1.02 14.59 9.16
C PHE A 81 0.01 15.62 9.67
N GLN A 82 -1.29 15.32 9.62
CA GLN A 82 -2.23 15.96 10.53
C GLN A 82 -1.96 15.40 11.94
N MET A 83 -1.05 16.05 12.66
CA MET A 83 -1.03 15.97 14.12
C MET A 83 -2.34 16.56 14.63
N ASN A 84 -3.28 15.71 15.04
CA ASN A 84 -4.36 16.06 15.95
C ASN A 84 -4.00 15.63 17.36
#